data_AF-A0A3P1VCB8-F1
#
_entry.id   AF-A0A3P1VCB8-F1
#
_cell.length_a   1.000
_cell.length_b   1.000
_cell.length_c   1.000
_cell.angle_alpha   90.00
_cell.angle_beta   90.00
_cell.angle_gamma   90.00
#
_symmetry.space_group_name_H-M   'P 1'
#
loop_
_entity.id
_entity.type
_entity.pdbx_description
1 polymer ?
#
loop_
_entity_poly.entity_id
_entity_poly.type
_entity_poly.pdbx_seq_one_letter_code
_entity_poly.pdbx_strand_id
1 'polypeptide(L)'
;MMNAPILKNKLFDIDDSKLQKLQQQKILAINNPSQWFEDNQEAIREYQSFKQSDDYLNSPLKAIEYKLKQYLLDQNYYNVAIPLLRKISISYDQYYKQLIMANEVFLKAQISQKND
;
A
#
# COMPACT_ATOMS: atom_id res chain seq x y z
N MET A 1 -1.59 -27.27 6.93
CA MET A 1 -2.88 -26.57 7.13
C MET A 1 -2.56 -25.19 7.69
N MET A 2 -2.87 -24.11 6.98
CA MET A 2 -2.65 -22.76 7.50
C MET A 2 -3.50 -22.58 8.75
N ASN A 3 -2.86 -22.13 9.84
CA ASN A 3 -3.58 -21.62 11.01
C ASN A 3 -4.30 -20.33 10.60
N ALA A 4 -5.54 -20.51 10.11
CA ALA A 4 -6.52 -19.47 9.84
C ALA A 4 -6.95 -18.55 11.01
N PRO A 5 -6.59 -18.74 12.32
CA PRO A 5 -7.08 -17.84 13.37
C PRO A 5 -6.54 -16.40 13.29
N ILE A 6 -5.30 -16.19 12.80
CA ILE A 6 -4.65 -14.87 12.88
C ILE A 6 -5.32 -13.86 11.93
N LEU A 7 -5.74 -14.31 10.75
CA LEU A 7 -6.39 -13.46 9.74
C LEU A 7 -7.90 -13.30 9.98
N LYS A 8 -8.56 -14.31 10.57
CA LYS A 8 -10.00 -14.21 10.90
C LYS A 8 -10.29 -13.16 11.97
N ASN A 9 -9.39 -12.94 12.93
CA ASN A 9 -9.66 -12.03 14.05
C ASN A 9 -9.30 -10.56 13.82
N LYS A 10 -8.47 -10.21 12.82
CA LYS A 10 -8.11 -8.80 12.56
C LYS A 10 -8.93 -8.13 11.45
N LEU A 11 -9.43 -8.88 10.47
CA LEU A 11 -10.17 -8.28 9.34
C LEU A 11 -11.56 -7.74 9.73
N PHE A 12 -12.17 -8.31 10.78
CA PHE A 12 -13.53 -7.98 11.22
C PHE A 12 -13.58 -7.07 12.46
N ASP A 13 -12.43 -6.63 12.96
CA ASP A 13 -12.29 -5.72 14.10
C ASP A 13 -11.88 -4.30 13.65
N ILE A 14 -12.48 -3.83 12.55
CA ILE A 14 -12.31 -2.45 12.06
C ILE A 14 -13.54 -1.66 12.50
N ASP A 15 -13.36 -0.86 13.55
CA ASP A 15 -14.33 0.14 13.98
C ASP A 15 -14.02 1.53 13.37
N ASP A 16 -14.91 2.49 13.59
CA ASP A 16 -14.75 3.85 13.07
C ASP A 16 -13.47 4.54 13.57
N SER A 17 -13.05 4.27 14.81
CA SER A 17 -11.84 4.86 15.37
C SER A 17 -10.59 4.38 14.63
N LYS A 18 -10.53 3.07 14.35
CA LYS A 18 -9.46 2.47 13.55
C LYS A 18 -9.49 2.98 12.12
N LEU A 19 -10.66 3.14 11.51
CA LEU A 19 -10.79 3.70 10.17
C LEU A 19 -10.30 5.16 10.10
N GLN A 20 -10.66 5.98 11.09
CA GLN A 20 -10.18 7.36 11.20
C GLN A 20 -8.66 7.41 11.38
N LYS A 21 -8.10 6.57 12.25
CA LYS A 21 -6.65 6.47 12.43
C LYS A 21 -5.95 6.05 11.13
N LEU A 22 -6.49 5.07 10.40
CA LEU A 22 -5.97 4.67 9.10
C LEU A 22 -6.01 5.81 8.07
N GLN A 23 -7.09 6.59 8.05
CA GLN A 23 -7.19 7.77 7.18
C GLN A 23 -6.12 8.81 7.53
N GLN A 24 -5.92 9.12 8.81
CA GLN A 24 -4.88 10.04 9.27
C GLN A 24 -3.49 9.56 8.87
N GLN A 25 -3.19 8.27 9.06
CA GLN A 25 -1.90 7.69 8.65
C GLN A 25 -1.67 7.79 7.14
N LYS A 26 -2.71 7.58 6.32
CA LYS A 26 -2.61 7.78 4.87
C LYS A 26 -2.30 9.23 4.49
N ILE A 27 -2.92 10.20 5.17
CA ILE A 27 -2.65 11.62 4.96
C ILE A 27 -1.20 11.96 5.35
N LEU A 28 -0.74 11.45 6.49
CA LEU A 28 0.64 11.67 6.95
C LEU A 28 1.68 11.05 6.00
N ALA A 29 1.43 9.84 5.50
CA ALA A 29 2.32 9.17 4.54
C ALA A 29 2.48 9.96 3.22
N ILE A 30 1.49 10.76 2.85
CA ILE A 30 1.50 11.57 1.62
C ILE A 30 2.10 12.94 1.87
N ASN A 31 1.73 13.59 2.97
CA ASN A 31 2.14 14.96 3.27
C ASN A 31 3.53 15.04 3.89
N ASN A 32 3.90 14.05 4.72
CA ASN A 32 5.16 13.98 5.46
C ASN A 32 5.84 12.60 5.26
N PRO A 33 6.14 12.19 4.02
CA PRO A 33 6.57 10.84 3.69
C PRO A 33 7.86 10.41 4.41
N SER A 34 8.82 11.32 4.61
CA SER A 34 10.07 11.01 5.31
C SER A 34 9.83 10.64 6.77
N GLN A 35 9.13 11.51 7.52
CA GLN A 35 8.81 11.28 8.92
C GLN A 35 7.93 10.05 9.09
N TRP A 36 6.91 9.91 8.24
CA TRP A 36 6.02 8.75 8.31
C TRP A 36 6.79 7.45 8.08
N PHE A 37 7.74 7.44 7.13
CA PHE A 37 8.58 6.27 6.91
C PHE A 37 9.45 5.95 8.12
N GLU A 38 10.11 6.95 8.71
CA GLU A 38 10.91 6.81 9.94
C GLU A 38 10.08 6.25 11.10
N ASP A 39 8.89 6.79 11.33
CA ASP A 39 7.99 6.37 12.40
C ASP A 39 7.44 4.95 12.20
N ASN A 40 7.41 4.45 10.96
CA ASN A 40 6.77 3.18 10.61
C ASN A 40 7.76 2.13 10.06
N GLN A 41 9.07 2.33 10.20
CA GLN A 41 10.07 1.42 9.60
C GLN A 41 9.92 -0.04 10.05
N GLU A 42 9.63 -0.28 11.32
CA GLU A 42 9.45 -1.63 11.86
C GLU A 42 8.25 -2.33 11.22
N ALA A 43 7.10 -1.68 11.19
CA ALA A 43 5.89 -2.20 10.55
C ALA A 43 6.10 -2.48 9.05
N ILE A 44 6.88 -1.63 8.36
CA ILE A 44 7.25 -1.83 6.96
C ILE A 44 8.13 -3.08 6.81
N ARG A 45 9.15 -3.26 7.65
CA ARG A 45 10.03 -4.45 7.61
C ARG A 45 9.26 -5.74 7.87
N GLU A 46 8.40 -5.74 8.88
CA GLU A 46 7.54 -6.89 9.19
C GLU A 46 6.63 -7.24 8.02
N TYR A 47 5.97 -6.24 7.43
CA TYR A 47 5.12 -6.44 6.26
C TYR A 47 5.91 -6.98 5.06
N GLN A 48 7.10 -6.42 4.76
CA GLN A 48 7.96 -6.91 3.68
C GLN A 48 8.40 -8.36 3.90
N SER A 49 8.77 -8.70 5.13
CA SER A 49 9.16 -10.06 5.52
C SER A 49 8.00 -11.04 5.34
N PHE A 50 6.81 -10.65 5.80
CA PHE A 50 5.59 -11.42 5.57
C PHE A 50 5.31 -11.63 4.07
N LYS A 51 5.47 -10.60 3.24
CA LYS A 51 5.26 -10.67 1.78
C LYS A 51 6.27 -11.57 1.04
N GLN A 52 7.40 -11.87 1.66
CA GLN A 52 8.42 -12.80 1.15
C GLN A 52 8.29 -14.20 1.77
N SER A 53 7.49 -14.37 2.82
CA SER A 53 7.31 -15.66 3.49
C SER A 53 6.62 -16.70 2.62
N ASP A 54 6.96 -17.97 2.84
CA ASP A 54 6.29 -19.11 2.20
C ASP A 54 4.79 -19.16 2.50
N ASP A 55 4.40 -18.77 3.71
CA ASP A 55 3.00 -18.70 4.13
C ASP A 55 2.20 -17.77 3.22
N TYR A 56 2.74 -16.57 2.94
CA TYR A 56 2.09 -15.63 2.03
C TYR A 56 2.19 -16.08 0.57
N LEU A 57 3.36 -16.50 0.09
CA LEU A 57 3.57 -16.86 -1.31
C LEU A 57 2.71 -18.05 -1.76
N ASN A 58 2.48 -19.01 -0.87
CA ASN A 58 1.59 -20.16 -1.13
C ASN A 58 0.14 -19.93 -0.67
N SER A 59 -0.20 -18.71 -0.22
CA SER A 59 -1.56 -18.39 0.21
C SER A 59 -2.52 -18.11 -0.96
N PRO A 60 -3.83 -18.35 -0.77
CA PRO A 60 -4.86 -17.84 -1.66
C PRO A 60 -4.81 -16.31 -1.84
N LEU A 61 -4.32 -15.56 -0.84
CA LEU A 61 -4.19 -14.11 -0.92
C LEU A 61 -3.20 -13.69 -2.01
N LYS A 62 -2.10 -14.43 -2.18
CA LYS A 62 -1.16 -14.16 -3.28
C LYS A 62 -1.82 -14.34 -4.65
N ALA A 63 -2.64 -15.37 -4.81
CA ALA A 63 -3.39 -15.61 -6.04
C ALA A 63 -4.42 -14.51 -6.31
N ILE A 64 -5.12 -14.02 -5.28
CA ILE A 64 -6.07 -12.91 -5.39
C ILE A 64 -5.36 -11.62 -5.82
N GLU A 65 -4.25 -11.28 -5.17
CA GLU A 65 -3.45 -10.10 -5.53
C GLU A 65 -2.99 -10.15 -6.99
N TYR A 66 -2.47 -11.31 -7.42
CA TYR A 66 -2.02 -11.48 -8.79
C TYR A 66 -3.16 -11.29 -9.79
N LYS A 67 -4.31 -11.95 -9.58
CA LYS A 67 -5.48 -11.84 -10.47
C LYS A 67 -6.01 -10.42 -10.54
N LEU A 68 -6.10 -9.72 -9.41
CA LEU A 68 -6.54 -8.32 -9.38
C LEU A 68 -5.57 -7.42 -10.16
N LYS A 69 -4.27 -7.60 -9.98
CA LYS A 69 -3.26 -6.82 -10.72
C LYS A 69 -3.36 -7.06 -12.23
N GLN A 70 -3.48 -8.32 -12.66
CA GLN A 70 -3.64 -8.64 -14.08
C GLN A 70 -4.92 -8.02 -14.64
N TYR A 71 -6.05 -8.15 -13.93
CA TYR A 71 -7.30 -7.52 -14.34
C TYR A 71 -7.15 -6.01 -14.55
N LEU A 72 -6.52 -5.28 -13.62
CA LEU A 72 -6.32 -3.83 -13.76
C LEU A 72 -5.41 -3.48 -14.96
N LEU A 73 -4.40 -4.31 -15.24
CA LEU A 73 -3.55 -4.15 -16.43
C LEU A 73 -4.35 -4.38 -17.72
N ASP A 74 -5.07 -5.50 -17.80
CA ASP A 74 -5.86 -5.91 -18.96
C ASP A 74 -6.97 -4.89 -19.27
N GLN A 75 -7.56 -4.29 -18.25
CA GLN A 75 -8.58 -3.24 -18.39
C GLN A 75 -7.99 -1.84 -18.63
N ASN A 76 -6.69 -1.73 -18.93
CA ASN A 76 -6.00 -0.46 -19.17
C ASN A 76 -6.20 0.57 -18.04
N TYR A 77 -6.40 0.13 -16.81
CA TYR A 77 -6.72 1.01 -15.68
C TYR A 77 -5.64 2.09 -15.48
N TYR A 78 -4.37 1.69 -15.53
CA TYR A 78 -3.24 2.61 -15.32
C TYR A 78 -3.00 3.56 -16.50
N ASN A 79 -3.22 3.10 -17.73
CA ASN A 79 -2.90 3.86 -18.95
C ASN A 79 -4.07 4.69 -19.47
N VAL A 80 -5.31 4.35 -19.12
CA VAL A 80 -6.53 5.03 -19.59
C VAL A 80 -7.32 5.62 -18.43
N ALA A 81 -7.72 4.80 -17.45
CA ALA A 81 -8.62 5.26 -16.39
C ALA A 81 -7.97 6.31 -15.47
N ILE A 82 -6.76 6.06 -14.97
CA ILE A 82 -6.05 7.03 -14.10
C ILE A 82 -5.83 8.38 -14.82
N PRO A 83 -5.30 8.44 -16.06
CA PRO A 83 -5.18 9.71 -16.79
C PRO A 83 -6.51 10.43 -17.00
N LEU A 84 -7.60 9.72 -17.26
CA LEU A 84 -8.93 10.32 -17.39
C LEU A 84 -9.40 10.91 -16.06
N LEU A 85 -9.28 10.16 -14.95
CA LEU A 85 -9.63 10.64 -13.60
C LEU A 85 -8.90 11.94 -13.24
N ARG A 86 -7.61 12.01 -13.58
CA ARG A 86 -6.80 13.22 -13.40
C ARG A 86 -7.28 14.41 -14.24
N LYS A 87 -7.76 14.16 -15.46
CA LYS A 87 -8.30 15.22 -16.33
C LYS A 87 -9.64 15.77 -15.83
N ILE A 88 -10.51 14.90 -15.31
CA ILE A 88 -11.86 15.30 -14.90
C ILE A 88 -11.92 15.85 -13.46
N SER A 89 -10.89 15.63 -12.64
CA SER A 89 -10.83 16.09 -11.25
C SER A 89 -9.49 16.73 -10.89
N ILE A 90 -9.51 18.04 -10.65
CA ILE A 90 -8.34 18.82 -10.23
C ILE A 90 -7.80 18.32 -8.88
N SER A 91 -8.69 18.06 -7.92
CA SER A 91 -8.29 17.57 -6.59
C SER A 91 -7.66 16.17 -6.67
N TYR A 92 -8.15 15.31 -7.56
CA TYR A 92 -7.54 14.01 -7.79
C TYR A 92 -6.17 14.12 -8.47
N ASP A 93 -5.98 15.01 -9.45
CA ASP A 93 -4.66 15.23 -10.06
C ASP A 93 -3.64 15.76 -9.04
N GLN A 94 -4.04 16.68 -8.17
CA GLN A 94 -3.20 17.17 -7.07
C GLN A 94 -2.84 16.06 -6.08
N TYR A 95 -3.82 15.23 -5.71
CA TYR A 95 -3.59 14.07 -4.86
C TYR A 95 -2.62 13.05 -5.51
N TYR A 96 -2.83 12.76 -6.80
CA TYR A 96 -1.97 11.86 -7.57
C TYR A 96 -0.52 12.36 -7.62
N LYS A 97 -0.31 13.67 -7.86
CA LYS A 97 1.03 14.26 -7.86
C LYS A 97 1.72 14.10 -6.50
N GLN A 98 1.00 14.36 -5.40
CA GLN A 98 1.54 14.16 -4.05
C GLN A 98 1.89 12.68 -3.78
N LEU A 99 1.05 11.74 -4.25
CA LEU A 99 1.35 10.31 -4.16
C LEU A 99 2.66 9.94 -4.87
N ILE A 100 2.90 10.47 -6.07
CA ILE A 100 4.14 10.20 -6.81
C ILE A 100 5.35 10.75 -6.05
N MET A 101 5.27 11.98 -5.53
CA MET A 101 6.34 12.58 -4.73
C MET A 101 6.63 11.79 -3.45
N ALA A 102 5.59 11.37 -2.72
CA ALA A 102 5.74 10.53 -1.53
C ALA A 102 6.37 9.17 -1.86
N ASN A 103 6.00 8.56 -2.99
CA ASN A 103 6.57 7.31 -3.45
C ASN A 103 8.06 7.45 -3.80
N GLU A 104 8.49 8.57 -4.39
CA GLU A 104 9.91 8.82 -4.65
C GLU A 104 10.74 8.85 -3.35
N VAL A 105 10.20 9.45 -2.29
CA VAL A 105 10.84 9.46 -0.96
C VAL A 105 10.95 8.04 -0.41
N PHE A 106 9.86 7.26 -0.48
CA PHE A 106 9.85 5.87 -0.06
C PHE A 106 10.89 5.02 -0.82
N LEU A 107 10.97 5.15 -2.14
CA LEU A 107 11.93 4.41 -2.97
C LEU A 107 13.38 4.77 -2.63
N LYS A 108 13.68 6.05 -2.38
CA LYS A 108 15.00 6.48 -1.93
C LYS A 108 15.37 5.86 -0.58
N ALA A 109 14.43 5.89 0.37
CA ALA A 109 14.65 5.29 1.69
C ALA A 109 14.87 3.76 1.63
N GLN A 110 14.18 3.07 0.73
CA GLN A 110 14.37 1.63 0.48
C GLN A 110 15.73 1.31 -0.14
N ILE A 111 16.23 2.15 -1.07
CA ILE A 111 17.53 1.96 -1.70
C ILE A 111 18.65 2.15 -0.68
N SER A 112 18.54 3.16 0.21
CA SER A 112 19.52 3.39 1.27
C SER A 112 19.64 2.19 2.22
N GLN A 113 18.52 1.56 2.61
CA GLN A 113 18.52 0.39 3.50
C GLN A 113 19.13 -0.89 2.88
N LYS A 114 19.31 -0.96 1.56
CA LYS A 114 19.86 -2.15 0.88
C LYS A 114 21.39 -2.10 0.74
N ASN A 115 22.01 -0.95 1.00
CA ASN A 115 23.44 -0.70 0.81
C ASN A 115 24.23 -0.69 2.13
N ASP A 116 23.56 -0.90 3.27
CA ASP A 116 24.13 -1.11 4.60
C ASP A 116 24.02 -2.60 4.98
#